data_AF-A0A428IMW2-F1
#
_entry.id   AF-A0A428IMW2-F1
#
_cell.length_a   1.000
_cell.length_b   1.000
_cell.length_c   1.000
_cell.angle_alpha   90.00
_cell.angle_beta   90.00
_cell.angle_gamma   90.00
#
_symmetry.space_group_name_H-M   'P 1'
#
loop_
_entity.id
_entity.type
_entity.pdbx_description
1 polymer ?
#
loop_
_entity_poly.entity_id
_entity_poly.type
_entity_poly.pdbx_seq_one_letter_code
_entity_poly.pdbx_strand_id
1 'polypeptide(L)'
;MKEAAEQVGKKASKEFRQEASEQLAKHSDDVASTSKGISKEEYNSLRKKTPSQEIRDHVNNIDGEKFDPIYGYPVETLEADHIVSMKEITEMDGFVPLSDVDKVEVLNLEDNFMGLGKPTNSSKGSKTWSDWQGHSKLGDIPAEIREKMIALEREARTKLQNEIFRRLKNDGSA
;
A
#
# COMPACT_ATOMS: atom_id res chain seq x y z
N MET A 1 -12.18 -15.56 -57.88
CA MET A 1 -11.48 -16.33 -56.82
C MET A 1 -10.23 -15.65 -56.26
N LYS A 2 -9.85 -14.40 -56.64
CA LYS A 2 -8.66 -13.72 -56.10
C LYS A 2 -8.91 -12.89 -54.82
N GLU A 3 -10.14 -12.44 -54.58
CA GLU A 3 -10.44 -11.55 -53.44
C GLU A 3 -10.54 -12.27 -52.08
N ALA A 4 -10.87 -13.57 -52.07
CA ALA A 4 -11.02 -14.34 -50.84
C ALA A 4 -9.66 -14.65 -50.17
N ALA A 5 -8.61 -14.90 -50.94
CA ALA A 5 -7.28 -15.20 -50.39
C ALA A 5 -6.59 -13.97 -49.79
N GLU A 6 -6.83 -12.78 -50.35
CA GLU A 6 -6.24 -11.54 -49.87
C GLU A 6 -6.87 -11.06 -48.55
N GLN A 7 -8.18 -11.30 -48.37
CA GLN A 7 -8.86 -10.98 -47.11
C GLN A 7 -8.42 -11.91 -45.96
N VAL A 8 -8.17 -13.19 -46.24
CA VAL A 8 -7.72 -14.16 -45.22
C VAL A 8 -6.28 -13.84 -44.73
N GLY A 9 -5.38 -13.47 -45.65
CA GLY A 9 -4.00 -13.10 -45.28
C GLY A 9 -3.90 -11.82 -44.42
N LYS A 10 -4.76 -10.83 -44.68
CA LYS A 10 -4.83 -9.59 -43.89
C LYS A 10 -5.41 -9.82 -42.49
N LYS A 11 -6.37 -10.75 -42.35
CA LYS A 11 -6.98 -11.08 -41.06
C LYS A 11 -6.00 -11.82 -40.13
N ALA A 12 -5.32 -12.85 -40.65
CA ALA A 12 -4.32 -13.61 -39.88
C ALA A 12 -3.14 -12.75 -39.40
N SER A 13 -2.66 -11.82 -40.25
CA SER A 13 -1.60 -10.88 -39.87
C SER A 13 -2.02 -9.80 -38.86
N LYS A 14 -3.32 -9.58 -38.67
CA LYS A 14 -3.85 -8.64 -37.69
C LYS A 14 -4.03 -9.33 -36.33
N GLU A 15 -4.54 -10.55 -36.34
CA GLU A 15 -4.68 -11.39 -35.14
C GLU A 15 -3.31 -11.72 -34.53
N PHE A 16 -2.30 -12.08 -35.34
CA PHE A 16 -0.95 -12.33 -34.83
C PHE A 16 -0.28 -11.08 -34.24
N ARG A 17 -0.52 -9.89 -34.82
CA ARG A 17 -0.03 -8.62 -34.25
C ARG A 17 -0.73 -8.25 -32.96
N GLN A 18 -2.01 -8.58 -32.84
CA GLN A 18 -2.80 -8.33 -31.64
C GLN A 18 -2.39 -9.28 -30.51
N GLU A 19 -2.23 -10.58 -30.79
CA GLU A 19 -1.70 -11.55 -29.83
C GLU A 19 -0.27 -11.23 -29.40
N ALA A 20 0.62 -10.86 -30.34
CA ALA A 20 1.98 -10.45 -29.99
C ALA A 20 2.00 -9.16 -29.15
N SER A 21 1.10 -8.21 -29.42
CA SER A 21 0.98 -6.98 -28.61
C SER A 21 0.37 -7.26 -27.23
N GLU A 22 -0.58 -8.18 -27.11
CA GLU A 22 -1.14 -8.62 -25.83
C GLU A 22 -0.14 -9.42 -25.00
N GLN A 23 0.66 -10.29 -25.63
CA GLN A 23 1.75 -11.00 -24.98
C GLN A 23 2.88 -10.04 -24.57
N LEU A 24 3.21 -9.04 -25.39
CA LEU A 24 4.20 -8.02 -25.05
C LEU A 24 3.69 -7.06 -23.97
N ALA A 25 2.40 -6.72 -23.95
CA ALA A 25 1.79 -5.93 -22.87
C ALA A 25 1.80 -6.69 -21.53
N LYS A 26 1.51 -8.01 -21.55
CA LYS A 26 1.65 -8.88 -20.38
C LYS A 26 3.09 -8.97 -19.89
N HIS A 27 4.07 -9.06 -20.78
CA HIS A 27 5.49 -9.11 -20.41
C HIS A 27 6.11 -7.73 -20.07
N SER A 28 5.54 -6.61 -20.52
CA SER A 28 6.07 -5.28 -20.18
C SER A 28 5.74 -4.87 -18.75
N ASP A 29 4.61 -5.37 -18.22
CA ASP A 29 4.19 -5.13 -16.85
C ASP A 29 5.03 -5.94 -15.83
N ASP A 30 5.60 -7.08 -16.25
CA ASP A 30 6.54 -7.87 -15.43
C ASP A 30 7.94 -7.22 -15.33
N VAL A 31 8.32 -6.38 -16.30
CA VAL A 31 9.65 -5.76 -16.36
C VAL A 31 9.72 -4.41 -15.65
N ALA A 32 8.58 -3.86 -15.20
CA ALA A 32 8.50 -2.57 -14.53
C ALA A 32 8.34 -2.66 -12.98
N SER A 33 8.79 -3.75 -12.35
CA SER A 33 9.13 -3.74 -10.91
C SER A 33 10.63 -3.51 -10.78
N THR A 34 10.99 -2.25 -10.64
CA THR A 34 12.35 -1.77 -10.39
C THR A 34 12.88 -2.31 -9.05
N SER A 35 13.65 -3.40 -9.10
CA SER A 35 14.87 -3.69 -8.32
C SER A 35 14.97 -3.42 -6.80
N LYS A 36 13.88 -3.18 -6.06
CA LYS A 36 13.94 -2.93 -4.60
C LYS A 36 12.74 -3.38 -3.75
N GLY A 37 11.97 -4.37 -4.20
CA GLY A 37 10.84 -4.88 -3.42
C GLY A 37 10.36 -6.26 -3.85
N ILE A 38 9.25 -6.68 -3.28
CA ILE A 38 8.54 -7.93 -3.59
C ILE A 38 7.88 -7.90 -4.98
N SER A 39 7.44 -9.06 -5.49
CA SER A 39 6.69 -9.11 -6.77
C SER A 39 5.32 -8.46 -6.65
N LYS A 40 4.71 -8.10 -7.78
CA LYS A 40 3.36 -7.52 -7.83
C LYS A 40 2.31 -8.50 -7.28
N GLU A 41 2.49 -9.78 -7.57
CA GLU A 41 1.64 -10.88 -7.10
C GLU A 41 1.73 -11.02 -5.58
N GLU A 42 2.96 -11.00 -5.04
CA GLU A 42 3.21 -11.05 -3.61
C GLU A 42 2.64 -9.82 -2.90
N TYR A 43 2.86 -8.62 -3.44
CA TYR A 43 2.28 -7.38 -2.92
C TYR A 43 0.75 -7.46 -2.84
N ASN A 44 0.10 -7.92 -3.92
CA ASN A 44 -1.35 -8.08 -3.96
C ASN A 44 -1.85 -9.16 -2.99
N SER A 45 -1.07 -10.22 -2.75
CA SER A 45 -1.38 -11.25 -1.76
C SER A 45 -1.33 -10.69 -0.34
N LEU A 46 -0.24 -9.99 0.00
CA LEU A 46 -0.07 -9.33 1.30
C LEU A 46 -1.12 -8.25 1.53
N ARG A 47 -1.46 -7.45 0.50
CA ARG A 47 -2.45 -6.37 0.59
C ARG A 47 -3.85 -6.87 0.97
N LYS A 48 -4.19 -8.11 0.62
CA LYS A 48 -5.47 -8.72 1.04
C LYS A 48 -5.51 -9.06 2.53
N LYS A 49 -4.35 -9.11 3.19
CA LYS A 49 -4.17 -9.47 4.60
C LYS A 49 -3.92 -8.26 5.51
N THR A 50 -3.96 -7.03 4.97
CA THR A 50 -3.74 -5.80 5.74
C THR A 50 -4.71 -4.69 5.28
N PRO A 51 -5.26 -3.87 6.19
CA PRO A 51 -5.24 -4.05 7.65
C PRO A 51 -5.94 -5.35 8.08
N SER A 52 -5.53 -5.96 9.19
CA SER A 52 -6.22 -7.08 9.81
C SER A 52 -7.52 -6.62 10.47
N GLN A 53 -8.39 -7.55 10.89
CA GLN A 53 -9.59 -7.18 11.65
C GLN A 53 -9.22 -6.59 13.02
N GLU A 54 -8.22 -7.17 13.69
CA GLU A 54 -7.70 -6.68 14.97
C GLU A 54 -7.26 -5.22 14.89
N ILE A 55 -6.57 -4.84 13.81
CA ILE A 55 -6.18 -3.45 13.57
C ILE A 55 -7.40 -2.54 13.35
N ARG A 56 -8.40 -3.01 12.58
CA ARG A 56 -9.65 -2.24 12.37
C ARG A 56 -10.39 -2.02 13.68
N ASP A 57 -10.41 -3.02 14.55
CA ASP A 57 -11.04 -2.96 15.86
C ASP A 57 -10.25 -2.03 16.79
N HIS A 58 -8.91 -2.15 16.80
CA HIS A 58 -8.01 -1.32 17.58
C HIS A 58 -8.19 0.17 17.30
N VAL A 59 -8.16 0.59 16.02
CA VAL A 59 -8.34 2.02 15.67
C VAL A 59 -9.75 2.55 15.95
N ASN A 60 -10.71 1.66 16.17
CA ASN A 60 -12.09 2.01 16.53
C ASN A 60 -12.40 1.82 18.02
N ASN A 61 -11.44 1.36 18.84
CA ASN A 61 -11.58 1.18 20.27
C ASN A 61 -11.47 2.53 21.01
N ILE A 62 -12.45 3.39 20.76
CA ILE A 62 -12.56 4.74 21.29
C ILE A 62 -13.87 4.83 22.06
N ASP A 63 -13.80 5.30 23.30
CA ASP A 63 -14.99 5.59 24.09
C ASP A 63 -15.67 6.88 23.58
N GLY A 64 -16.97 6.79 23.30
CA GLY A 64 -17.78 7.94 22.90
C GLY A 64 -17.76 8.25 21.39
N GLU A 65 -17.99 9.52 21.06
CA GLU A 65 -18.02 9.98 19.66
C GLU A 65 -16.61 9.96 19.04
N LYS A 66 -16.52 9.49 17.79
CA LYS A 66 -15.27 9.44 17.05
C LYS A 66 -15.18 10.65 16.13
N PHE A 67 -13.98 11.18 16.01
CA PHE A 67 -13.66 12.31 15.15
C PHE A 67 -12.47 11.99 14.27
N ASP A 68 -12.47 12.51 13.05
CA ASP A 68 -11.29 12.46 12.20
C ASP A 68 -10.14 13.25 12.86
N PRO A 69 -8.94 12.66 13.01
CA PRO A 69 -7.85 13.30 13.76
C PRO A 69 -7.17 14.44 13.00
N ILE A 70 -7.48 14.64 11.72
CA ILE A 70 -6.88 15.68 10.88
C ILE A 70 -7.76 16.93 10.82
N TYR A 71 -9.07 16.73 10.57
CA TYR A 71 -10.02 17.82 10.35
C TYR A 71 -11.12 17.92 11.41
N GLY A 72 -11.21 16.98 12.35
CA GLY A 72 -12.08 17.06 13.52
C GLY A 72 -13.58 16.89 13.24
N TYR A 73 -13.98 16.38 12.06
CA TYR A 73 -15.39 16.10 11.79
C TYR A 73 -15.80 14.75 12.42
N PRO A 74 -17.06 14.62 12.88
CA PRO A 74 -17.53 13.37 13.49
C PRO A 74 -17.64 12.25 12.47
N VAL A 75 -17.38 11.03 12.91
CA VAL A 75 -17.49 9.80 12.11
C VAL A 75 -18.12 8.68 12.93
N GLU A 76 -18.87 7.80 12.27
CA GLU A 76 -19.39 6.58 12.92
C GLU A 76 -18.26 5.56 13.14
N THR A 77 -17.39 5.44 12.13
CA THR A 77 -16.25 4.52 12.11
C THR A 77 -15.03 5.18 11.47
N LEU A 78 -13.85 4.80 11.97
CA LEU A 78 -12.57 5.15 11.39
C LEU A 78 -12.09 4.03 10.47
N GLU A 79 -11.47 4.39 9.35
CA GLU A 79 -10.72 3.46 8.50
C GLU A 79 -9.29 3.35 9.02
N ALA A 80 -8.79 2.13 9.18
CA ALA A 80 -7.39 1.89 9.54
C ALA A 80 -6.49 2.25 8.36
N ASP A 81 -5.68 3.29 8.52
CA ASP A 81 -4.67 3.70 7.55
C ASP A 81 -3.27 3.36 8.05
N HIS A 82 -2.40 3.01 7.11
CA HIS A 82 -0.98 2.83 7.37
C HIS A 82 -0.31 4.21 7.48
N ILE A 83 0.30 4.49 8.63
CA ILE A 83 1.07 5.72 8.86
C ILE A 83 2.24 5.77 7.87
N VAL A 84 3.06 4.72 7.85
CA VAL A 84 4.05 4.43 6.79
C VAL A 84 3.42 3.44 5.82
N SER A 85 3.33 3.82 4.55
CA SER A 85 2.59 3.05 3.55
C SER A 85 3.13 1.63 3.36
N MET A 86 2.24 0.67 3.08
CA MET A 86 2.63 -0.70 2.71
C MET A 86 3.69 -0.74 1.61
N LYS A 87 3.59 0.13 0.60
CA LYS A 87 4.58 0.23 -0.47
C LYS A 87 5.98 0.48 0.08
N GLU A 88 6.11 1.49 0.94
CA GLU A 88 7.38 1.83 1.57
C GLU A 88 7.90 0.69 2.46
N ILE A 89 7.02 0.04 3.24
CA ILE A 89 7.40 -1.09 4.10
C ILE A 89 7.99 -2.23 3.29
N THR A 90 7.37 -2.57 2.15
CA THR A 90 7.84 -3.67 1.30
C THR A 90 9.20 -3.41 0.63
N GLU A 91 9.64 -2.15 0.65
CA GLU A 91 10.93 -1.69 0.14
C GLU A 91 11.96 -1.45 1.27
N MET A 92 11.59 -1.65 2.54
CA MET A 92 12.50 -1.52 3.69
C MET A 92 13.57 -2.62 3.69
N ASP A 93 14.75 -2.25 4.17
CA ASP A 93 15.88 -3.17 4.27
C ASP A 93 15.51 -4.38 5.15
N GLY A 94 15.69 -5.57 4.61
CA GLY A 94 15.39 -6.82 5.31
C GLY A 94 13.95 -7.32 5.21
N PHE A 95 13.01 -6.57 4.61
CA PHE A 95 11.62 -7.04 4.48
C PHE A 95 11.48 -8.24 3.53
N VAL A 96 12.12 -8.18 2.36
CA VAL A 96 12.02 -9.20 1.30
C VAL A 96 12.33 -10.64 1.80
N PRO A 97 13.43 -10.88 2.56
CA PRO A 97 13.76 -12.24 3.02
C PRO A 97 12.91 -12.77 4.18
N LEU A 98 12.00 -11.98 4.75
CA LEU A 98 11.10 -12.45 5.82
C LEU A 98 10.18 -13.59 5.34
N SER A 99 9.75 -14.45 6.26
CA SER A 99 8.69 -15.42 6.00
C SER A 99 7.36 -14.72 5.66
N ASP A 100 6.44 -15.42 4.99
CA ASP A 100 5.11 -14.89 4.69
C ASP A 100 4.33 -14.51 5.96
N VAL A 101 4.54 -15.22 7.07
CA VAL A 101 3.92 -14.93 8.36
C VAL A 101 4.49 -13.64 8.92
N ASP A 102 5.82 -13.51 8.96
CA ASP A 102 6.51 -12.31 9.45
C ASP A 102 6.17 -11.06 8.63
N LYS A 103 6.09 -11.18 7.30
CA LYS A 103 5.67 -10.08 6.42
C LYS A 103 4.28 -9.58 6.80
N VAL A 104 3.34 -10.48 7.06
CA VAL A 104 1.97 -10.12 7.45
C VAL A 104 1.94 -9.48 8.83
N GLU A 105 2.74 -9.97 9.78
CA GLU A 105 2.82 -9.40 11.12
C GLU A 105 3.47 -8.00 11.11
N VAL A 106 4.55 -7.79 10.34
CA VAL A 106 5.16 -6.45 10.15
C VAL A 106 4.16 -5.49 9.50
N LEU A 107 3.45 -5.93 8.46
CA LEU A 107 2.44 -5.11 7.78
C LEU A 107 1.22 -4.79 8.65
N ASN A 108 0.99 -5.57 9.72
CA ASN A 108 -0.05 -5.34 10.71
C ASN A 108 0.52 -4.90 12.07
N LEU A 109 1.72 -4.32 12.10
CA LEU A 109 2.29 -3.76 13.33
C LEU A 109 1.40 -2.63 13.84
N GLU A 110 0.81 -2.79 15.03
CA GLU A 110 -0.18 -1.85 15.61
C GLU A 110 0.32 -0.40 15.62
N ASP A 111 1.60 -0.19 15.96
CA ASP A 111 2.26 1.12 15.99
C ASP A 111 2.28 1.87 14.64
N ASN A 112 2.00 1.18 13.52
CA ASN A 112 1.97 1.76 12.19
C ASN A 112 0.54 2.08 11.71
N PHE A 113 -0.47 2.02 12.57
CA PHE A 113 -1.84 2.36 12.20
C PHE A 113 -2.38 3.55 12.94
N MET A 114 -3.23 4.31 12.24
CA MET A 114 -4.12 5.27 12.85
C MET A 114 -5.49 5.21 12.19
N GLY A 115 -6.52 5.55 12.97
CA GLY A 115 -7.86 5.70 12.43
C GLY A 115 -8.01 7.02 11.71
N LEU A 116 -8.45 7.00 10.45
CA LEU A 116 -8.77 8.19 9.67
C LEU A 116 -10.24 8.15 9.23
N GLY A 117 -10.88 9.31 9.15
CA GLY A 117 -12.18 9.40 8.50
C GLY A 117 -12.04 9.09 7.01
N LYS A 118 -13.08 8.47 6.42
CA LYS A 118 -13.04 7.99 5.03
C LYS A 118 -12.60 9.03 3.98
N PRO A 119 -13.11 10.29 3.97
CA PRO A 119 -12.59 11.33 3.08
C PRO A 119 -11.09 11.60 3.23
N THR A 120 -10.62 11.75 4.47
CA THR A 120 -9.19 11.97 4.81
C THR A 120 -8.33 10.81 4.32
N ASN A 121 -8.69 9.58 4.67
CA ASN A 121 -7.98 8.37 4.29
C ASN A 121 -7.84 8.25 2.76
N SER A 122 -8.97 8.39 2.05
CA SER A 122 -9.02 8.28 0.59
C SER A 122 -8.14 9.34 -0.10
N SER A 123 -8.07 10.56 0.44
CA SER A 123 -7.27 11.65 -0.14
C SER A 123 -5.77 11.52 0.14
N LYS A 124 -5.40 11.05 1.33
CA LYS A 124 -4.00 10.78 1.67
C LYS A 124 -3.45 9.69 0.75
N GLY A 125 -4.10 8.53 0.76
CA GLY A 125 -3.63 7.34 0.05
C GLY A 125 -2.22 6.94 0.50
N SER A 126 -1.38 6.53 -0.45
CA SER A 126 0.00 6.08 -0.16
C SER A 126 1.04 7.20 -0.04
N LYS A 127 0.62 8.47 0.02
CA LYS A 127 1.55 9.60 0.16
C LYS A 127 2.11 9.65 1.58
N THR A 128 3.33 10.14 1.70
CA THR A 128 3.90 10.50 3.01
C THR A 128 3.16 11.69 3.61
N TRP A 129 3.24 11.86 4.92
CA TRP A 129 2.67 13.02 5.61
C TRP A 129 3.35 14.35 5.23
N SER A 130 4.58 14.31 4.74
CA SER A 130 5.28 15.48 4.22
C SER A 130 4.81 15.86 2.82
N ASP A 131 4.55 14.86 1.96
CA ASP A 131 4.10 15.09 0.58
C ASP A 131 2.61 15.45 0.51
N TRP A 132 1.80 14.88 1.39
CA TRP A 132 0.36 15.15 1.41
C TRP A 132 0.06 16.52 2.02
N GLN A 133 -0.34 17.48 1.19
CA GLN A 133 -0.63 18.84 1.64
C GLN A 133 -2.00 18.97 2.34
N GLY A 134 -2.97 18.13 1.97
CA GLY A 134 -4.31 18.13 2.55
C GLY A 134 -5.36 17.60 1.58
N HIS A 135 -6.62 17.72 1.97
CA HIS A 135 -7.76 17.27 1.18
C HIS A 135 -8.30 18.43 0.36
N SER A 136 -8.50 18.23 -0.95
CA SER A 136 -8.88 19.30 -1.89
C SER A 136 -10.12 20.11 -1.49
N LYS A 137 -11.06 19.50 -0.76
CA LYS A 137 -12.27 20.15 -0.24
C LYS A 137 -12.22 20.55 1.25
N LEU A 138 -11.40 19.90 2.07
CA LEU A 138 -11.35 20.18 3.52
C LEU A 138 -10.24 21.18 3.86
N GLY A 139 -9.36 21.45 2.90
CA GLY A 139 -8.25 22.37 3.03
C GLY A 139 -6.93 21.66 3.33
N ASP A 140 -5.94 22.48 3.65
CA ASP A 140 -4.61 22.01 4.03
C ASP A 140 -4.61 21.42 5.44
N ILE A 141 -3.64 20.54 5.70
CA ILE A 141 -3.42 20.02 7.06
C ILE A 141 -2.99 21.17 7.97
N PRO A 142 -3.65 21.39 9.13
CA PRO A 142 -3.22 22.38 10.11
C PRO A 142 -1.75 22.17 10.51
N ALA A 143 -0.97 23.24 10.67
CA ALA A 143 0.49 23.16 10.85
C ALA A 143 0.90 22.28 12.05
N GLU A 144 0.25 22.46 13.20
CA GLU A 144 0.50 21.65 14.41
C GLU A 144 0.22 20.16 14.18
N ILE A 145 -0.86 19.85 13.46
CA ILE A 145 -1.21 18.47 13.10
C ILE A 145 -0.20 17.91 12.11
N ARG A 146 0.24 18.69 11.12
CA ARG A 146 1.27 18.28 10.15
C ARG A 146 2.56 17.87 10.85
N GLU A 147 3.07 18.71 11.76
CA GLU A 147 4.29 18.42 12.50
C GLU A 147 4.15 17.14 13.33
N LYS A 148 3.01 16.97 14.01
CA LYS A 148 2.69 15.76 14.76
C LYS A 148 2.69 14.51 13.87
N MET A 149 2.05 14.58 12.70
CA MET A 149 1.95 13.43 11.80
C MET A 149 3.29 13.06 11.16
N ILE A 150 4.12 14.04 10.82
CA ILE A 150 5.49 13.78 10.33
C ILE A 150 6.34 13.12 11.42
N ALA A 151 6.22 13.56 12.67
CA ALA A 151 6.92 12.93 13.79
C ALA A 151 6.44 11.49 14.02
N LEU A 152 5.13 11.27 13.98
CA LEU A 152 4.53 9.93 14.11
C LEU A 152 4.99 8.99 12.98
N GLU A 153 5.07 9.47 11.74
CA GLU A 153 5.58 8.70 10.60
C GLU A 153 7.06 8.30 10.78
N ARG A 154 7.88 9.19 11.32
CA ARG A 154 9.29 8.89 11.64
C ARG A 154 9.41 7.82 12.72
N GLU A 155 8.59 7.91 13.76
CA GLU A 155 8.57 6.91 14.84
C GLU A 155 8.12 5.55 14.31
N ALA A 156 6.99 5.51 13.58
CA ALA A 156 6.47 4.28 12.98
C ALA A 156 7.51 3.62 12.06
N ARG A 157 8.19 4.40 11.22
CA ARG A 157 9.28 3.92 10.35
C ARG A 157 10.41 3.26 11.14
N THR A 158 10.78 3.85 12.27
CA THR A 158 11.83 3.31 13.16
C THR A 158 11.39 1.98 13.78
N LYS A 159 10.15 1.91 14.28
CA LYS A 159 9.57 0.70 14.88
C LYS A 159 9.47 -0.44 13.87
N LEU A 160 8.99 -0.15 12.65
CA LEU A 160 8.93 -1.12 11.55
C LEU A 160 10.31 -1.68 11.20
N GLN A 161 11.31 -0.81 11.03
CA GLN A 161 12.66 -1.25 10.69
C GLN A 161 13.27 -2.13 11.79
N ASN A 162 13.07 -1.77 13.05
CA ASN A 162 13.52 -2.57 14.20
C ASN A 162 12.82 -3.93 14.24
N GLU A 163 11.52 -3.96 13.98
CA GLU A 163 10.72 -5.19 13.98
C GLU A 163 11.13 -6.15 12.86
N ILE A 164 11.41 -5.62 11.65
CA ILE A 164 11.96 -6.40 10.53
C ILE A 164 13.30 -7.04 10.94
N PHE A 165 14.22 -6.27 11.48
CA PHE A 165 15.54 -6.80 11.90
C PHE A 165 15.45 -7.78 13.06
N ARG A 166 14.52 -7.58 14.00
CA ARG A 166 14.26 -8.51 15.09
C ARG A 166 13.84 -9.88 14.56
N ARG A 167 12.94 -9.92 13.58
CA ARG A 167 12.44 -11.17 12.97
C ARG A 167 13.53 -11.89 12.18
N LEU A 168 14.30 -11.17 11.37
CA LEU A 168 15.43 -11.76 10.64
C LEU A 168 16.45 -12.45 11.55
N LYS A 169 16.75 -11.85 12.71
CA LYS A 169 17.67 -12.46 13.67
C LYS A 169 17.12 -13.77 14.25
N ASN A 170 15.81 -13.83 14.48
CA ASN A 170 15.15 -15.01 15.03
C ASN A 170 15.08 -16.15 14.01
N ASP A 171 14.82 -15.83 12.74
CA ASP A 171 14.79 -16.82 11.65
C ASP A 171 16.15 -17.45 11.36
N GLY A 172 17.24 -16.68 11.54
CA GLY A 172 18.61 -17.19 11.39
C GLY A 172 19.17 -17.96 12.58
N SER A 173 18.39 -18.12 13.66
CA SER A 173 18.81 -18.80 14.90
C SER A 173 18.23 -20.22 15.05
N ALA A 174 17.52 -20.73 14.04
CA ALA A 174 16.97 -22.09 13.96
C ALA A 174 17.88 -23.02 13.12
#